data_AF-A0A4U6RGK7-F1
#
_entry.id   AF-A0A4U6RGK7-F1
#
_cell.length_a   1.000
_cell.length_b   1.000
_cell.length_c   1.000
_cell.angle_alpha   90.00
_cell.angle_beta   90.00
_cell.angle_gamma   90.00
#
_symmetry.space_group_name_H-M   'P 1'
#
loop_
_entity.id
_entity.type
_entity.pdbx_description
1 polymer ?
#
loop_
_entity_poly.entity_id
_entity_poly.type
_entity_poly.pdbx_seq_one_letter_code
_entity_poly.pdbx_strand_id
1 'polypeptide(L)'
;MDYLDIVARYVVPPILGGIAGLFSPWANWGIEKRRQQLARRRELVTGWRLELIPMLSDRGKDWSDVKPLMTASPYFASLEPHLSPKAREMIHAQRTIYVGEDVFLKLLTSEIGRIERKWKLV
;
A
#
# COMPACT_ATOMS: atom_id res chain seq x y z
N MET A 1 8.30 -16.65 59.71
CA MET A 1 7.79 -16.84 58.35
C MET A 1 7.65 -15.48 57.74
N ASP A 2 8.40 -15.21 56.67
CA ASP A 2 8.38 -13.91 56.02
C ASP A 2 7.04 -13.72 55.30
N TYR A 3 6.26 -12.75 55.77
CA TYR A 3 4.98 -12.35 55.16
C TYR A 3 5.13 -12.00 53.67
N LEU A 4 6.33 -11.59 53.26
CA LEU A 4 6.68 -11.32 51.88
C LEU A 4 6.65 -12.56 50.99
N ASP A 5 7.00 -13.73 51.52
CA ASP A 5 7.07 -14.98 50.75
C ASP A 5 5.66 -15.56 50.50
N ILE A 6 4.74 -15.35 51.44
CA ILE A 6 3.32 -15.73 51.29
C ILE A 6 2.64 -14.85 50.23
N VAL A 7 2.89 -13.53 50.26
CA VAL A 7 2.32 -12.60 49.26
C VAL A 7 2.92 -12.87 47.87
N ALA A 8 4.24 -13.06 47.78
CA ALA A 8 4.91 -13.36 46.53
C ALA A 8 4.41 -14.68 45.90
N ARG A 9 4.15 -15.71 46.71
CA ARG A 9 3.76 -17.04 46.21
C ARG A 9 2.30 -17.16 45.80
N TYR A 10 1.41 -16.40 46.44
CA TYR A 10 -0.04 -16.52 46.21
C TYR A 10 -0.68 -15.36 45.46
N VAL A 11 -0.10 -14.16 45.51
CA VAL A 11 -0.70 -12.95 44.92
C VAL A 11 -0.10 -12.60 43.56
N VAL A 12 1.19 -12.87 43.36
CA VAL A 12 1.90 -12.55 42.12
C VAL A 12 1.44 -13.40 40.92
N PRO A 13 1.26 -14.74 41.03
CA PRO A 13 0.85 -15.55 39.87
C PRO A 13 -0.56 -15.23 39.32
N PRO A 14 -1.61 -15.01 40.13
CA PRO A 14 -2.93 -14.64 39.63
C PRO A 14 -2.97 -13.26 38.99
N ILE A 15 -2.22 -12.28 39.54
CA ILE A 15 -2.18 -10.92 39.00
C ILE A 15 -1.43 -10.89 37.66
N LEU A 16 -0.29 -11.58 37.54
CA LEU A 16 0.43 -11.70 36.27
C LEU A 16 -0.39 -12.47 35.22
N GLY A 17 -1.08 -13.55 35.61
CA GLY A 17 -1.96 -14.31 34.71
C GLY A 17 -3.20 -13.52 34.25
N GLY A 18 -3.81 -12.75 35.16
CA GLY A 18 -5.00 -11.94 34.86
C GLY A 18 -4.69 -10.71 33.99
N ILE A 19 -3.55 -10.06 34.22
CA ILE A 19 -3.13 -8.89 33.44
C ILE A 19 -2.72 -9.31 32.01
N ALA A 20 -2.01 -10.44 31.85
CA ALA A 20 -1.64 -10.95 30.53
C ALA A 20 -2.86 -11.30 29.66
N GLY A 21 -3.94 -11.82 30.27
CA GLY A 21 -5.20 -12.13 29.57
C GLY A 21 -5.93 -10.89 29.04
N LEU A 22 -5.82 -9.74 29.71
CA LEU A 22 -6.47 -8.48 29.33
C LEU A 22 -5.74 -7.74 28.20
N PHE A 23 -4.40 -7.85 28.15
CA PHE A 23 -3.60 -7.20 27.11
C PHE A 23 -3.43 -8.03 25.83
N SER A 24 -3.66 -9.35 25.90
CA SER A 24 -3.55 -10.27 24.74
C SER A 24 -4.45 -9.87 23.55
N PRO A 25 -5.75 -9.52 23.73
CA PRO A 25 -6.61 -9.06 22.64
C PRO A 25 -6.11 -7.76 21.98
N TRP A 26 -5.54 -6.85 22.76
CA TRP A 26 -5.04 -5.55 22.27
C TRP A 26 -3.75 -5.71 21.47
N ALA A 27 -2.85 -6.57 21.94
CA ALA A 27 -1.63 -6.91 21.21
C ALA A 27 -1.95 -7.56 19.85
N ASN A 28 -2.87 -8.54 19.83
CA ASN A 28 -3.33 -9.17 18.61
C ASN A 28 -4.01 -8.18 17.66
N TRP A 29 -4.84 -7.27 18.17
CA TRP A 29 -5.50 -6.24 17.36
C TRP A 29 -4.51 -5.29 16.69
N GLY A 30 -3.44 -4.91 17.39
CA GLY A 30 -2.37 -4.08 16.83
C GLY A 30 -1.63 -4.76 15.68
N ILE A 31 -1.33 -6.06 15.83
CA ILE A 31 -0.70 -6.87 14.77
C ILE A 31 -1.64 -7.02 13.58
N GLU A 32 -2.92 -7.33 13.84
CA GLU A 32 -3.94 -7.54 12.82
C GLU A 32 -4.17 -6.27 11.99
N LYS A 33 -4.25 -5.10 12.63
CA LYS A 33 -4.31 -3.81 11.92
C LYS A 33 -3.12 -3.59 10.99
N ARG A 34 -1.89 -3.90 11.45
CA ARG A 34 -0.69 -3.75 10.62
C ARG A 34 -0.72 -4.72 9.43
N ARG A 35 -1.17 -5.96 9.65
CA ARG A 35 -1.36 -6.95 8.58
C ARG A 35 -2.38 -6.49 7.56
N GLN A 36 -3.55 -6.01 7.99
CA GLN A 36 -4.60 -5.50 7.12
C GLN A 36 -4.14 -4.28 6.31
N GLN A 37 -3.42 -3.34 6.92
CA GLN A 37 -2.86 -2.21 6.20
C GLN A 37 -1.85 -2.64 5.13
N LEU A 38 -0.99 -3.60 5.45
CA LEU A 38 0.01 -4.12 4.53
C LEU A 38 -0.64 -4.94 3.39
N ALA A 39 -1.64 -5.76 3.71
CA ALA A 39 -2.42 -6.49 2.72
C ALA A 39 -3.12 -5.53 1.75
N ARG A 40 -3.82 -4.51 2.27
CA ARG A 40 -4.49 -3.50 1.44
C ARG A 40 -3.53 -2.74 0.53
N ARG A 41 -2.34 -2.39 1.03
CA ARG A 41 -1.30 -1.75 0.20
C ARG A 41 -0.80 -2.67 -0.92
N ARG A 42 -0.63 -3.97 -0.64
CA ARG A 42 -0.27 -4.97 -1.65
C ARG A 42 -1.37 -5.12 -2.69
N GLU A 43 -2.62 -5.23 -2.27
CA GLU A 43 -3.77 -5.31 -3.18
C GLU A 43 -3.85 -4.11 -4.12
N LEU A 44 -3.65 -2.88 -3.61
CA LEU A 44 -3.62 -1.68 -4.43
C LEU A 44 -2.51 -1.75 -5.48
N VAL A 45 -1.28 -2.07 -5.07
CA VAL A 45 -0.13 -2.16 -5.98
C VAL A 45 -0.32 -3.26 -7.03
N THR A 46 -0.82 -4.42 -6.62
CA THR A 46 -1.13 -5.52 -7.53
C THR A 46 -2.21 -5.11 -8.51
N GLY A 47 -3.28 -4.45 -8.05
CA GLY A 47 -4.32 -3.92 -8.91
C GLY A 47 -3.77 -2.92 -9.92
N TRP A 48 -2.91 -2.00 -9.49
CA TRP A 48 -2.24 -1.06 -10.40
C TRP A 48 -1.40 -1.78 -11.46
N ARG A 49 -0.67 -2.82 -11.08
CA ARG A 49 0.14 -3.59 -12.03
C ARG A 49 -0.70 -4.43 -12.99
N LEU A 50 -1.76 -5.07 -12.52
CA LEU A 50 -2.56 -5.96 -13.36
C LEU A 50 -3.52 -5.20 -14.28
N GLU A 51 -3.95 -4.01 -13.89
CA GLU A 51 -4.94 -3.25 -14.66
C GLU A 51 -4.28 -2.16 -15.50
N LEU A 52 -3.37 -1.38 -14.91
CA LEU A 52 -2.78 -0.24 -15.62
C LEU A 52 -1.67 -0.66 -16.59
N ILE A 53 -0.83 -1.64 -16.24
CA ILE A 53 0.28 -2.04 -17.13
C ILE A 53 -0.25 -2.65 -18.43
N PRO A 54 -1.18 -3.62 -18.43
CA PRO A 54 -1.70 -4.19 -19.66
C PRO A 54 -2.36 -3.15 -20.58
N MET A 55 -3.14 -2.23 -19.99
CA MET A 55 -3.78 -1.12 -20.73
C MET A 55 -2.76 -0.23 -21.47
N LEU A 56 -1.56 -0.08 -20.90
CA LEU A 56 -0.49 0.77 -21.46
C LEU A 56 0.49 0.01 -22.34
N SER A 57 0.55 -1.31 -22.20
CA SER A 57 1.42 -2.18 -23.00
C SER A 57 0.78 -2.60 -24.34
N ASP A 58 -0.48 -2.23 -24.57
CA ASP A 58 -1.21 -2.54 -25.80
C ASP A 58 -0.61 -1.75 -26.97
N ARG A 59 0.22 -2.44 -27.78
CA ARG A 59 0.96 -1.83 -28.88
C ARG A 59 0.01 -1.32 -29.95
N GLY A 60 0.14 -0.04 -30.29
CA GLY A 60 -0.61 0.61 -31.37
C GLY A 60 -1.75 1.54 -30.92
N LYS A 61 -1.99 1.71 -29.62
CA LYS A 61 -2.90 2.75 -29.12
C LYS A 61 -2.14 4.03 -28.81
N ASP A 62 -2.59 5.13 -29.37
CA ASP A 62 -2.05 6.44 -29.01
C ASP A 62 -2.46 6.79 -27.57
N TRP A 63 -1.63 7.58 -26.89
CA TRP A 63 -1.88 8.04 -25.53
C TRP A 63 -3.23 8.76 -25.41
N SER A 64 -3.66 9.46 -26.45
CA SER A 64 -4.97 10.12 -26.52
C SER A 64 -6.14 9.17 -26.32
N ASP A 65 -6.01 7.92 -26.76
CA ASP A 65 -7.08 6.92 -26.72
C ASP A 65 -7.06 6.15 -25.38
N VAL A 66 -5.86 5.93 -24.84
CA VAL A 66 -5.69 5.21 -23.57
C VAL A 66 -5.96 6.10 -22.36
N LYS A 67 -5.60 7.39 -22.42
CA LYS A 67 -5.79 8.36 -21.33
C LYS A 67 -7.22 8.38 -20.78
N PRO A 68 -8.30 8.55 -21.58
CA PRO A 68 -9.66 8.60 -21.05
C PRO A 68 -10.06 7.29 -20.36
N LEU A 69 -9.69 6.14 -20.93
CA LEU A 69 -9.94 4.81 -20.35
C LEU A 69 -9.21 4.62 -19.02
N MET A 70 -7.94 5.04 -18.96
CA MET A 70 -7.15 4.98 -17.75
C MET A 70 -7.72 5.91 -16.67
N THR A 71 -8.08 7.15 -16.99
CA THR A 71 -8.66 8.10 -16.02
C THR A 71 -10.03 7.65 -15.49
N ALA A 72 -10.76 6.87 -16.27
CA ALA A 72 -12.02 6.26 -15.82
C ALA A 72 -11.81 5.05 -14.88
N SER A 73 -10.59 4.49 -14.84
CA SER A 73 -10.30 3.33 -14.00
C SER A 73 -10.23 3.70 -12.52
N PRO A 74 -10.93 2.97 -11.62
CA PRO A 74 -10.82 3.17 -10.17
C PRO A 74 -9.39 3.03 -9.64
N TYR A 75 -8.59 2.17 -10.28
CA TYR A 75 -7.20 1.93 -9.90
C TYR A 75 -6.32 3.16 -10.16
N PHE A 76 -6.56 3.88 -11.25
CA PHE A 76 -5.85 5.12 -11.53
C PHE A 76 -6.21 6.21 -10.52
N ALA A 77 -7.50 6.36 -10.19
CA ALA A 77 -7.95 7.32 -9.17
C ALA A 77 -7.32 7.06 -7.80
N SER A 78 -7.12 5.78 -7.43
CA SER A 78 -6.43 5.40 -6.20
C SER A 78 -4.90 5.64 -6.25
N LEU A 79 -4.29 5.63 -7.43
CA LEU A 79 -2.86 5.86 -7.63
C LEU A 79 -2.52 7.36 -7.64
N GLU A 80 -3.37 8.19 -8.23
CA GLU A 80 -3.19 9.63 -8.39
C GLU A 80 -2.71 10.39 -7.14
N PRO A 81 -3.27 10.19 -5.93
CA PRO A 81 -2.80 10.89 -4.73
C PRO A 81 -1.37 10.51 -4.32
N HIS A 82 -0.87 9.37 -4.77
CA HIS A 82 0.46 8.86 -4.43
C HIS A 82 1.54 9.18 -5.47
N LEU A 83 1.14 9.65 -6.66
CA LEU A 83 2.04 10.06 -7.73
C LEU A 83 2.88 11.28 -7.32
N SER A 84 4.11 11.33 -7.85
CA SER A 84 4.96 12.52 -7.73
C SER A 84 4.34 13.72 -8.47
N PRO A 85 4.61 14.97 -8.05
CA PRO A 85 4.11 16.16 -8.74
C PRO A 85 4.50 16.15 -10.23
N LYS A 86 5.72 15.73 -10.54
CA LYS A 86 6.22 15.58 -11.91
C LYS A 86 5.40 14.57 -12.72
N ALA A 87 5.12 13.39 -12.17
CA ALA A 87 4.30 12.39 -12.87
C ALA A 87 2.86 12.88 -13.09
N ARG A 88 2.29 13.57 -12.09
CA ARG A 88 0.95 14.17 -12.19
C ARG A 88 0.89 15.22 -13.29
N GLU A 89 1.86 16.14 -13.33
CA GLU A 89 1.97 17.14 -14.40
C GLU A 89 2.11 16.48 -15.77
N MET A 90 2.94 15.44 -15.89
CA MET A 90 3.12 14.71 -17.15
C MET A 90 1.84 14.03 -17.65
N ILE A 91 1.00 13.52 -16.75
CA ILE A 91 -0.30 12.90 -17.09
C ILE A 91 -1.31 13.95 -17.53
N HIS A 92 -1.36 15.07 -16.81
CA HIS A 92 -2.34 16.13 -17.04
C HIS A 92 -1.96 17.07 -18.19
N ALA A 93 -0.67 17.16 -18.55
CA ALA A 93 -0.20 17.93 -19.70
C ALA A 93 -0.88 17.45 -20.99
N GLN A 94 -1.78 18.29 -21.50
CA GLN A 94 -2.75 17.95 -22.55
C GLN A 94 -2.16 17.94 -23.98
N ARG A 95 -0.85 18.23 -24.15
CA ARG A 95 -0.24 18.49 -25.47
C ARG A 95 1.09 17.80 -25.75
N THR A 96 1.59 16.97 -24.85
CA THR A 96 2.87 16.31 -25.10
C THR A 96 2.61 15.02 -25.85
N ILE A 97 2.79 15.05 -27.18
CA ILE A 97 2.96 13.84 -27.98
C ILE A 97 4.23 13.18 -27.45
N TYR A 98 4.08 12.17 -26.61
CA TYR A 98 5.22 11.38 -26.15
C TYR A 98 5.63 10.49 -27.32
N VAL A 99 6.66 10.93 -28.06
CA VAL A 99 7.31 10.14 -29.11
C VAL A 99 8.07 9.01 -28.41
N GLY A 100 7.38 7.90 -28.17
CA GLY A 100 7.92 6.73 -27.50
C GLY A 100 6.83 6.04 -26.68
N GLU A 101 6.27 4.99 -27.27
CA GLU A 101 5.25 4.08 -26.71
C GLU A 101 5.59 3.59 -25.28
N ASP A 102 6.87 3.56 -24.92
CA ASP A 102 7.35 3.10 -23.61
C ASP A 102 7.53 4.18 -22.53
N VAL A 103 7.51 5.47 -22.86
CA VAL A 103 7.90 6.52 -21.88
C VAL A 103 6.92 6.56 -20.71
N PHE A 104 5.64 6.46 -21.02
CA PHE A 104 4.59 6.51 -20.01
C PHE A 104 4.53 5.22 -19.18
N LEU A 105 4.66 4.07 -19.83
CA LEU A 105 4.75 2.77 -19.14
C LEU A 105 5.94 2.75 -18.19
N LYS A 106 7.11 3.23 -18.62
CA LYS A 106 8.31 3.35 -17.77
C LYS A 106 8.09 4.31 -16.61
N LEU A 107 7.45 5.46 -16.86
CA LEU A 107 7.13 6.44 -15.82
C LEU A 107 6.23 5.82 -14.74
N LEU A 108 5.08 5.24 -15.12
CA LEU A 108 4.17 4.64 -14.15
C LEU A 108 4.79 3.43 -13.45
N THR A 109 5.50 2.57 -14.17
CA THR A 109 6.22 1.44 -13.57
C THR A 109 7.23 1.93 -12.53
N SER A 110 7.96 3.00 -12.83
CA SER A 110 8.92 3.60 -11.90
C SER A 110 8.25 4.25 -10.68
N GLU A 111 7.11 4.90 -10.86
CA GLU A 111 6.32 5.50 -9.77
C GLU A 111 5.70 4.43 -8.87
N ILE A 112 5.14 3.36 -9.44
CA ILE A 112 4.66 2.21 -8.68
C ILE A 112 5.81 1.59 -7.87
N GLY A 113 6.98 1.38 -8.49
CA GLY A 113 8.16 0.86 -7.79
C GLY A 113 8.71 1.82 -6.72
N ARG A 114 8.55 3.13 -6.89
CA ARG A 114 8.85 4.12 -5.84
C ARG A 114 7.89 4.00 -4.67
N ILE A 115 6.60 3.84 -4.94
CA ILE A 115 5.55 3.68 -3.91
C ILE A 115 5.74 2.37 -3.14
N GLU A 116 6.03 1.26 -3.84
CA GLU A 116 6.32 -0.04 -3.20
C GLU A 116 7.48 0.05 -2.19
N ARG A 117 8.60 0.66 -2.60
CA ARG A 117 9.75 0.87 -1.72
C ARG A 117 9.42 1.77 -0.54
N LYS A 118 8.67 2.86 -0.78
CA LYS A 118 8.20 3.75 0.29
C LYS A 118 7.32 3.00 1.30
N TRP A 119 6.54 2.03 0.84
CA TRP A 119 5.65 1.22 1.67
C TRP A 119 6.30 -0.03 2.26
N LYS A 120 7.58 -0.31 1.94
CA LYS A 120 8.32 -1.50 2.36
C LYS A 120 7.62 -2.81 1.97
N LEU A 121 7.01 -2.81 0.79
CA LEU A 121 6.40 -4.03 0.23
C LEU A 121 7.43 -4.94 -0.45
N VAL A 122 8.51 -4.33 -0.93
CA VAL A 122 9.72 -4.91 -1.53
C VAL A 122 10.93 -4.25 -0.88
#